data_AF-A0A255GCF5-F1
#
_entry.id   AF-A0A255GCF5-F1
#
_cell.length_a   1.000
_cell.length_b   1.000
_cell.length_c   1.000
_cell.angle_alpha   90.00
_cell.angle_beta   90.00
_cell.angle_gamma   90.00
#
_symmetry.space_group_name_H-M   'P 1'
#
loop_
_entity.id
_entity.type
_entity.pdbx_description
1 polymer ?
#
loop_
_entity_poly.entity_id
_entity_poly.type
_entity_poly.pdbx_seq_one_letter_code
_entity_poly.pdbx_strand_id
1 'polypeptide(L)'
;MSDVIKGVAAERFLVKYRGILQDQKKRGYTVRGTGTTRVLATPGSTSSDYDPRLTIRICEDRTGTTWTEAGQTEAGTKTMGHVYGRVINSRVMLVDIVSEEVDSCDF
;
A
#
# COMPACT_ATOMS: atom_id res chain seq x y z
N MET A 1 13.70 24.70 -10.17
CA MET A 1 13.42 23.56 -11.08
C MET A 1 13.03 22.30 -10.28
N SER A 2 12.06 22.41 -9.34
CA SER A 2 11.79 21.40 -8.30
C SER A 2 10.32 20.95 -8.22
N ASP A 3 9.37 21.84 -8.55
CA ASP A 3 7.94 21.58 -8.30
C ASP A 3 7.25 20.77 -9.40
N VAL A 4 7.56 21.02 -10.67
CA VAL A 4 6.99 20.29 -11.83
C VAL A 4 7.28 18.79 -11.73
N ILE A 5 8.48 18.47 -11.25
CA ILE A 5 8.98 17.13 -11.14
C ILE A 5 8.17 16.43 -10.03
N LYS A 6 8.04 16.99 -8.81
CA LYS A 6 7.20 16.41 -7.72
C LYS A 6 5.75 16.13 -8.14
N GLY A 7 5.15 17.01 -8.95
CA GLY A 7 3.80 16.82 -9.51
C GLY A 7 3.63 15.54 -10.32
N VAL A 8 4.52 15.25 -11.27
CA VAL A 8 4.35 14.14 -12.23
C VAL A 8 4.39 12.75 -11.59
N ALA A 9 5.21 12.54 -10.54
CA ALA A 9 5.29 11.24 -9.86
C ALA A 9 4.06 10.98 -8.98
N ALA A 10 3.58 12.02 -8.28
CA ALA A 10 2.33 11.97 -7.55
C ALA A 10 1.14 11.78 -8.51
N GLU A 11 1.12 12.48 -9.65
CA GLU A 11 0.08 12.34 -10.68
C GLU A 11 0.00 10.93 -11.23
N ARG A 12 1.13 10.31 -11.59
CA ARG A 12 1.12 8.92 -12.11
C ARG A 12 0.66 7.91 -11.06
N PHE A 13 1.05 8.10 -9.79
CA PHE A 13 0.57 7.28 -8.68
C PHE A 13 -0.95 7.46 -8.49
N LEU A 14 -1.42 8.71 -8.48
CA LEU A 14 -2.84 9.04 -8.35
C LEU A 14 -3.66 8.53 -9.53
N VAL A 15 -3.14 8.54 -10.76
CA VAL A 15 -3.81 7.98 -11.95
C VAL A 15 -3.96 6.46 -11.83
N LYS A 16 -2.90 5.74 -11.44
CA LYS A 16 -2.97 4.28 -11.22
C LYS A 16 -3.97 3.95 -10.11
N TYR A 17 -3.89 4.65 -8.98
CA TYR A 17 -4.79 4.41 -7.84
C TYR A 17 -6.23 4.79 -8.17
N ARG A 18 -6.45 5.87 -8.91
CA ARG A 18 -7.77 6.27 -9.39
C ARG A 18 -8.38 5.18 -10.28
N GLY A 19 -7.60 4.53 -11.13
CA GLY A 19 -8.06 3.39 -11.93
C GLY A 19 -8.56 2.24 -11.05
N ILE A 20 -7.80 1.88 -10.02
CA ILE A 20 -8.18 0.84 -9.04
C ILE A 20 -9.45 1.24 -8.29
N LEU A 21 -9.54 2.47 -7.79
CA LEU A 21 -10.71 2.97 -7.06
C LEU A 21 -11.96 3.05 -7.95
N GLN A 22 -11.80 3.38 -9.23
CA GLN A 22 -12.90 3.38 -10.19
C GLN A 22 -13.39 1.96 -10.49
N ASP A 23 -12.47 1.00 -10.61
CA ASP A 23 -12.81 -0.41 -10.79
C ASP A 23 -13.56 -0.96 -9.56
N GLN A 24 -13.00 -0.74 -8.36
CA GLN A 24 -13.65 -1.06 -7.08
C GLN A 24 -15.06 -0.47 -7.00
N LYS A 25 -15.23 0.82 -7.32
CA LYS A 25 -16.55 1.46 -7.34
C LYS A 25 -17.51 0.79 -8.33
N LYS A 26 -17.04 0.41 -9.52
CA LYS A 26 -17.87 -0.29 -10.53
C LYS A 26 -18.32 -1.67 -10.04
N ARG A 27 -17.47 -2.38 -9.29
CA ARG A 27 -17.77 -3.70 -8.69
C ARG A 27 -18.65 -3.60 -7.42
N GLY A 28 -19.03 -2.39 -7.01
CA GLY A 28 -19.79 -2.16 -5.78
C GLY A 28 -18.95 -2.36 -4.52
N TYR A 29 -17.62 -2.25 -4.62
CA TYR A 29 -16.72 -2.40 -3.49
C TYR A 29 -16.96 -1.29 -2.47
N THR A 30 -17.28 -1.68 -1.24
CA THR A 30 -17.41 -0.73 -0.12
C THR A 30 -16.68 -1.27 1.09
N VAL A 31 -16.09 -0.36 1.89
CA VAL A 31 -15.50 -0.70 3.18
C VAL A 31 -16.23 0.10 4.25
N ARG A 32 -16.62 -0.56 5.33
CA ARG A 32 -17.23 0.06 6.50
C ARG A 32 -16.39 -0.23 7.74
N GLY A 33 -16.41 0.70 8.69
CA GLY A 33 -15.60 0.62 9.92
C GLY A 33 -14.28 1.37 9.78
N THR A 34 -13.42 1.20 10.78
CA THR A 34 -12.10 1.84 10.86
C THR A 34 -11.03 0.78 11.09
N GLY A 35 -9.90 0.92 10.39
CA GLY A 35 -8.72 0.10 10.62
C GLY A 35 -7.56 0.95 11.12
N THR A 36 -6.49 0.30 11.56
CA THR A 36 -5.26 0.97 11.95
C THR A 36 -4.11 0.51 11.06
N THR A 37 -3.17 1.40 10.79
CA THR A 37 -1.96 1.08 10.04
C THR A 37 -0.76 1.48 10.89
N ARG A 38 0.15 0.53 11.09
CA ARG A 38 1.43 0.74 11.79
C ARG A 38 2.55 0.56 10.79
N VAL A 39 3.56 1.41 10.91
CA VAL A 39 4.62 1.55 9.91
C VAL A 39 5.96 1.60 10.62
N LEU A 40 6.91 0.76 10.19
CA LEU A 40 8.28 0.72 10.71
C LEU A 40 9.27 0.75 9.55
N ALA A 41 10.20 1.70 9.57
CA ALA A 41 11.33 1.67 8.65
C ALA A 41 12.23 0.48 9.01
N THR A 42 12.50 -0.38 8.03
CA THR A 42 13.34 -1.57 8.22
C THR A 42 14.36 -1.66 7.09
N PRO A 43 15.59 -2.13 7.32
CA PRO A 43 16.45 -2.54 6.23
C PRO A 43 15.73 -3.60 5.38
N GLY A 44 15.62 -3.37 4.08
CA GLY A 44 15.11 -4.36 3.14
C GLY A 44 16.14 -5.40 2.76
N SER A 45 15.70 -6.46 2.10
CA SER A 45 16.61 -7.37 1.40
C SER A 45 17.40 -6.59 0.34
N THR A 46 18.70 -6.87 0.23
CA THR A 46 19.54 -6.31 -0.84
C THR A 46 19.19 -7.02 -2.15
N SER A 47 18.27 -6.44 -2.92
CA SER A 47 17.95 -6.83 -4.29
C SER A 47 18.33 -5.71 -5.25
N SER A 48 18.66 -6.01 -6.50
CA SER A 48 18.85 -5.00 -7.55
C SER A 48 17.56 -4.23 -7.88
N ASP A 49 16.41 -4.80 -7.53
CA ASP A 49 15.11 -4.24 -7.87
C ASP A 49 14.65 -3.14 -6.90
N TYR A 50 15.24 -3.06 -5.70
CA TYR A 50 14.85 -2.18 -4.59
C TYR A 50 16.07 -1.52 -3.91
N ASP A 51 15.91 -0.33 -3.32
CA ASP A 51 16.94 0.25 -2.42
C ASP A 51 16.67 -0.26 -0.99
N PRO A 52 17.60 -0.99 -0.35
CA PRO A 52 17.39 -1.58 0.97
C PRO A 52 17.20 -0.54 2.09
N ARG A 53 17.55 0.74 1.85
CA ARG A 53 17.30 1.84 2.79
C ARG A 53 15.89 2.43 2.66
N LEU A 54 15.19 2.08 1.58
CA LEU A 54 13.86 2.59 1.25
C LEU A 54 12.81 1.48 1.40
N THR A 55 12.96 0.68 2.45
CA THR A 55 12.02 -0.39 2.79
C THR A 55 11.26 -0.05 4.05
N ILE A 56 9.96 -0.33 4.02
CA ILE A 56 9.03 -0.07 5.10
C ILE A 56 8.27 -1.36 5.39
N ARG A 57 8.26 -1.78 6.64
CA ARG A 57 7.36 -2.82 7.13
C ARG A 57 6.04 -2.17 7.55
N ILE A 58 4.93 -2.70 7.06
CA ILE A 58 3.58 -2.21 7.35
C ILE A 58 2.79 -3.34 7.99
N CYS A 59 2.02 -3.02 9.02
CA CYS A 59 0.94 -3.87 9.48
C CYS A 59 -0.38 -3.09 9.42
N GLU A 60 -1.38 -3.64 8.75
CA GLU A 60 -2.74 -3.13 8.75
C GLU A 60 -3.63 -4.03 9.58
N ASP A 61 -4.28 -3.47 10.60
CA ASP A 61 -5.36 -4.14 11.32
C ASP A 61 -6.69 -3.62 10.78
N ARG A 62 -7.35 -4.43 9.95
CA ARG A 62 -8.68 -4.16 9.41
C ARG A 62 -9.76 -5.03 10.06
N THR A 63 -9.48 -5.71 11.17
CA THR A 63 -10.45 -6.61 11.83
C THR A 63 -11.70 -5.88 12.34
N GLY A 64 -11.60 -4.58 12.60
CA GLY A 64 -12.73 -3.68 12.90
C GLY A 64 -13.51 -3.18 11.68
N THR A 65 -13.25 -3.73 10.49
CA THR A 65 -13.91 -3.34 9.24
C THR A 65 -14.66 -4.51 8.60
N THR A 66 -15.58 -4.17 7.70
CA THR A 66 -16.15 -5.12 6.74
C THR A 66 -15.93 -4.57 5.33
N TRP A 67 -15.67 -5.45 4.38
CA TRP A 67 -15.66 -5.10 2.97
C TRP A 67 -16.75 -5.87 2.24
N THR A 68 -17.43 -5.19 1.34
CA THR A 68 -18.50 -5.76 0.53
C THR A 68 -18.11 -5.63 -0.94
N GLU A 69 -18.17 -6.73 -1.69
CA GLU A 69 -17.95 -6.76 -3.13
C GLU A 69 -18.99 -7.65 -3.79
N ALA A 70 -19.62 -7.19 -4.89
CA ALA A 70 -20.62 -7.95 -5.62
C ALA A 70 -21.74 -8.57 -4.74
N GLY A 71 -22.08 -7.92 -3.63
CA GLY A 71 -23.11 -8.37 -2.67
C GLY A 71 -22.63 -9.36 -1.61
N GLN A 72 -21.39 -9.84 -1.69
CA GLN A 72 -20.77 -10.63 -0.64
C GLN A 72 -20.07 -9.69 0.35
N THR A 73 -20.25 -9.96 1.65
CA THR A 73 -19.63 -9.17 2.71
C THR A 73 -18.72 -10.07 3.52
N GLU A 74 -17.47 -9.64 3.67
CA GLU A 74 -16.45 -10.34 4.42
C GLU A 74 -15.88 -9.44 5.52
N ALA A 75 -15.37 -10.08 6.57
CA ALA A 75 -14.65 -9.38 7.62
C ALA A 75 -13.32 -8.89 7.08
N GLY A 76 -12.87 -7.72 7.53
CA GLY A 76 -11.51 -7.29 7.29
C GLY A 76 -10.53 -8.17 8.08
N THR A 77 -9.33 -8.31 7.53
CA THR A 77 -8.29 -9.17 8.10
C THR A 77 -7.15 -8.31 8.62
N LYS A 78 -6.16 -8.95 9.24
CA LYS A 78 -4.92 -8.29 9.63
C LYS A 78 -3.85 -8.72 8.64
N THR A 79 -3.15 -7.75 8.06
CA THR A 79 -2.14 -8.03 7.05
C THR A 79 -0.82 -7.40 7.44
N MET A 80 0.26 -8.06 7.09
CA MET A 80 1.60 -7.53 7.26
C MET A 80 2.36 -7.65 5.96
N GLY A 81 3.20 -6.66 5.69
CA GLY A 81 3.94 -6.64 4.45
C GLY A 81 5.12 -5.69 4.45
N HIS A 82 5.82 -5.70 3.32
CA HIS A 82 6.91 -4.82 3.01
C HIS A 82 6.53 -3.97 1.81
N VAL A 83 6.78 -2.67 1.93
CA VAL A 83 6.74 -1.72 0.83
C VAL A 83 8.18 -1.42 0.45
N TYR A 84 8.49 -1.60 -0.83
CA TYR A 84 9.82 -1.41 -1.38
C TYR A 84 9.86 -0.15 -2.24
N GLY A 85 10.85 0.69 -1.95
CA GLY A 85 11.18 1.88 -2.72
C GLY A 85 12.49 1.72 -3.48
N ARG A 86 12.68 2.55 -4.50
CA ARG A 86 13.99 2.75 -5.14
C ARG A 86 14.15 4.19 -5.61
N VAL A 87 15.39 4.61 -5.84
CA VAL A 87 15.67 5.92 -6.44
C VAL A 87 15.67 5.80 -7.97
N ILE A 88 14.69 6.42 -8.64
CA ILE A 88 14.64 6.53 -10.11
C ILE A 88 14.71 8.01 -10.47
N ASN A 89 15.66 8.41 -11.31
CA ASN A 89 15.82 9.81 -11.73
C ASN A 89 15.83 10.77 -10.53
N SER A 90 16.63 10.44 -9.50
CA SER A 90 16.77 11.18 -8.24
C SER A 90 15.49 11.33 -7.41
N ARG A 91 14.55 10.38 -7.53
CA ARG A 91 13.29 10.35 -6.76
C ARG A 91 13.06 9.00 -6.12
N VAL A 92 12.62 9.03 -4.87
CA VAL A 92 12.05 7.84 -4.23
C VAL A 92 10.73 7.49 -4.91
N MET A 93 10.67 6.29 -5.46
CA MET A 93 9.50 5.72 -6.09
C MET A 93 9.15 4.42 -5.38
N LEU A 94 7.88 4.24 -5.00
CA LEU A 94 7.38 2.94 -4.58
C LEU A 94 7.34 2.03 -5.80
N VAL A 95 7.93 0.85 -5.69
CA VAL A 95 8.06 -0.08 -6.82
C VAL A 95 7.40 -1.41 -6.57
N ASP A 96 7.28 -1.82 -5.31
CA ASP A 96 6.64 -3.09 -4.99
C ASP A 96 6.05 -3.09 -3.57
N ILE A 97 5.06 -3.96 -3.38
CA ILE A 97 4.42 -4.22 -2.10
C ILE A 97 4.14 -5.71 -2.04
N VAL A 98 4.69 -6.38 -1.02
CA VAL A 98 4.42 -7.78 -0.73
C VAL A 98 3.77 -7.84 0.64
N SER A 99 2.59 -8.46 0.73
CA SER A 99 1.85 -8.59 1.98
C SER A 99 1.18 -9.94 2.09
N GLU A 100 1.01 -10.41 3.32
CA GLU A 100 0.29 -11.62 3.67
C GLU A 100 -0.69 -11.35 4.82
N GLU A 101 -1.69 -12.21 4.97
CA GLU A 101 -2.58 -12.20 6.12
C GLU A 101 -1.88 -12.83 7.33
N VAL A 102 -2.06 -12.23 8.51
CA VAL A 102 -1.40 -12.64 9.75
C VAL A 102 -2.36 -12.55 10.93
N ASP A 103 -2.13 -13.37 11.96
CA ASP A 103 -2.94 -13.33 13.18
C ASP A 103 -2.59 -12.11 14.08
N SER A 104 -1.33 -11.65 14.03
CA SER A 104 -0.84 -10.59 14.90
C SER A 104 0.15 -9.65 14.20
N CYS A 105 0.16 -8.38 14.63
CA CYS A 105 1.17 -7.42 14.22
C CYS A 105 2.27 -7.39 15.28
N ASP A 106 3.47 -7.85 14.92
CA ASP A 106 4.56 -8.27 15.82
C ASP A 106 5.70 -7.25 15.97
N PHE A 107 5.47 -5.98 15.62
CA PHE A 107 6.47 -4.89 15.78
C PHE A 107 5.91 -3.57 16.34
#